data_AF-A0A1Z8VU91-F1
#
_entry.id   AF-A0A1Z8VU91-F1
#
_cell.length_a   1.000
_cell.length_b   1.000
_cell.length_c   1.000
_cell.angle_alpha   90.00
_cell.angle_beta   90.00
_cell.angle_gamma   90.00
#
_symmetry.space_group_name_H-M   'P 1'
#
loop_
_entity.id
_entity.type
_entity.pdbx_description
1 polymer ?
#
loop_
_entity_poly.entity_id
_entity_poly.type
_entity_poly.pdbx_seq_one_letter_code
_entity_poly.pdbx_strand_id
1 'polypeptide(L)'
;MTFLFILHNCSGFKPLYRENLSSIYKLQEFSIVVDEKKISKKIKQKLIELFPNNKKTKYIVKIEGLSDTSGTVADATRKISRYNTKVSAKVKLYYRYEKYDKVIYKFEASRDASYSLILNNIRSTLASKKRAEEISVRLLSEEIYKRILIFLSNN
;
A
#
# COMPACT_ATOMS: atom_id res chain seq x y z
N MET A 1 38.32 -7.12 40.28
CA MET A 1 37.02 -6.52 39.94
C MET A 1 36.97 -6.45 38.41
N THR A 2 36.38 -7.46 37.78
CA THR A 2 36.42 -7.62 36.32
C THR A 2 34.98 -7.72 35.84
N PHE A 3 34.49 -6.60 35.30
CA PHE A 3 33.15 -6.48 34.74
C PHE A 3 33.16 -7.09 33.33
N LEU A 4 32.50 -8.23 33.15
CA LEU A 4 32.34 -8.92 31.87
C LEU A 4 31.16 -8.28 31.12
N PHE A 5 31.46 -7.47 30.10
CA PHE A 5 30.46 -6.97 29.16
C PHE A 5 30.04 -8.10 28.21
N ILE A 6 28.86 -8.67 28.43
CA ILE A 6 28.22 -9.56 27.46
C ILE A 6 27.56 -8.68 26.39
N LEU A 7 28.30 -8.40 25.32
CA LEU A 7 27.72 -7.87 24.08
C LEU A 7 26.93 -8.98 23.41
N HIS A 8 25.62 -9.04 23.68
CA HIS A 8 24.69 -9.84 22.89
C HIS A 8 24.64 -9.27 21.46
N ASN A 9 25.47 -9.80 20.57
CA ASN A 9 25.32 -9.59 19.14
C ASN A 9 23.94 -10.10 18.71
N CYS A 10 23.26 -9.36 17.82
CA CYS A 10 21.96 -9.68 17.21
C CYS A 10 22.03 -10.93 16.30
N SER A 11 22.53 -12.07 16.79
CA SER A 11 22.70 -13.32 16.04
C SER A 11 21.37 -14.06 15.80
N GLY A 12 20.26 -13.57 16.35
CA GLY A 12 18.92 -14.14 16.17
C GLY A 12 18.14 -13.62 14.95
N PHE A 13 18.70 -12.70 14.16
CA PHE A 13 18.02 -12.22 12.95
C PHE A 13 17.98 -13.32 11.88
N LYS A 14 16.82 -13.97 11.73
CA LYS A 14 16.54 -14.85 10.60
C LYS A 14 15.84 -14.04 9.51
N PRO A 15 16.50 -13.79 8.37
CA PRO A 15 15.84 -13.12 7.25
C PRO A 15 14.67 -13.97 6.77
N LEU A 16 13.47 -13.37 6.77
CA LEU A 16 12.20 -14.00 6.36
C LEU A 16 12.26 -14.68 4.97
N TYR A 17 13.22 -14.29 4.12
CA TYR A 17 13.20 -14.55 2.69
C TYR A 17 14.49 -15.18 2.13
N ARG A 18 15.53 -15.42 2.93
CA ARG A 18 16.85 -15.88 2.41
C ARG A 18 16.82 -17.30 1.86
N GLU A 19 16.03 -18.19 2.48
CA GLU A 19 15.95 -19.61 2.08
C GLU A 19 14.81 -19.88 1.08
N ASN A 20 13.82 -18.99 0.98
CA ASN A 20 12.61 -19.15 0.17
C ASN A 20 12.53 -18.22 -1.06
N LEU A 21 13.69 -17.76 -1.57
CA LEU A 21 13.77 -16.89 -2.76
C LEU A 21 13.01 -17.46 -3.96
N SER A 22 13.12 -18.77 -4.23
CA SER A 22 12.41 -19.44 -5.33
C SER A 22 10.88 -19.42 -5.16
N SER A 23 10.39 -19.53 -3.93
CA SER A 23 8.98 -19.37 -3.60
C SER A 23 8.53 -17.96 -3.90
N ILE A 24 9.30 -16.94 -3.51
CA ILE A 24 9.01 -15.52 -3.81
C ILE A 24 8.90 -15.28 -5.32
N TYR A 25 9.73 -15.91 -6.15
CA TYR A 25 9.61 -15.83 -7.61
C TYR A 25 8.36 -16.52 -8.17
N LYS A 26 7.87 -17.60 -7.54
CA LYS A 26 6.56 -18.22 -7.86
C LYS A 26 5.38 -17.37 -7.38
N LEU A 27 5.56 -16.55 -6.36
CA LEU A 27 4.55 -15.63 -5.82
C LEU A 27 4.35 -14.38 -6.68
N GLN A 28 4.92 -14.31 -7.88
CA GLN A 28 4.93 -13.10 -8.72
C GLN A 28 3.92 -13.14 -9.89
N GLU A 29 3.03 -14.13 -9.91
CA GLU A 29 2.07 -14.37 -10.99
C GLU A 29 0.69 -13.75 -10.69
N PHE A 30 0.58 -12.41 -10.74
CA PHE A 30 -0.69 -11.70 -10.50
C PHE A 30 -1.26 -11.01 -11.73
N SER A 31 -2.57 -11.12 -11.87
CA SER A 31 -3.38 -10.15 -12.62
C SER A 31 -3.97 -9.12 -11.66
N ILE A 32 -3.77 -7.83 -11.92
CA ILE A 32 -4.36 -6.76 -11.10
C ILE A 32 -5.58 -6.17 -11.82
N VAL A 33 -6.74 -6.35 -11.20
CA VAL A 33 -8.04 -5.86 -11.68
C VAL A 33 -8.51 -4.75 -10.74
N VAL A 34 -8.99 -3.65 -11.31
CA VAL A 34 -9.49 -2.50 -10.55
C VAL A 34 -10.82 -2.03 -11.09
N ASP A 35 -11.60 -1.34 -10.26
CA ASP A 35 -12.78 -0.60 -10.69
C ASP A 35 -12.40 0.65 -11.51
N GLU A 36 -13.41 1.31 -12.09
CA GLU A 36 -13.21 2.40 -13.03
C GLU A 36 -12.69 3.71 -12.39
N LYS A 37 -12.73 3.79 -11.06
CA LYS A 37 -12.34 4.97 -10.29
C LYS A 37 -10.87 5.33 -10.54
N LYS A 38 -10.60 6.64 -10.65
CA LYS A 38 -9.26 7.18 -10.91
C LYS A 38 -8.24 6.76 -9.85
N ILE A 39 -8.65 6.72 -8.58
CA ILE A 39 -7.75 6.35 -7.48
C ILE A 39 -7.30 4.90 -7.58
N SER A 40 -8.19 4.00 -7.95
CA SER A 40 -7.89 2.57 -8.12
C SER A 40 -6.93 2.33 -9.28
N LYS A 41 -7.09 3.08 -10.38
CA LYS A 41 -6.11 3.08 -11.49
C LYS A 41 -4.73 3.53 -11.04
N LYS A 42 -4.64 4.56 -10.18
CA LYS A 42 -3.36 5.00 -9.59
C LYS A 42 -2.73 3.94 -8.69
N ILE A 43 -3.53 3.30 -7.83
CA ILE A 43 -3.07 2.19 -6.98
C ILE A 43 -2.54 1.04 -7.84
N LYS A 44 -3.26 0.68 -8.92
CA LYS A 44 -2.82 -0.34 -9.89
C LYS A 44 -1.48 0.01 -10.53
N GLN A 45 -1.32 1.23 -11.02
CA GLN A 45 -0.05 1.69 -11.61
C GLN A 45 1.11 1.50 -10.64
N LYS A 46 0.93 1.92 -9.38
CA LYS A 46 1.97 1.77 -8.36
C LYS A 46 2.24 0.32 -7.96
N LEU A 47 1.22 -0.54 -7.95
CA LEU A 47 1.43 -1.97 -7.69
C LEU A 47 2.15 -2.68 -8.84
N ILE A 48 1.89 -2.30 -10.09
CA ILE A 48 2.61 -2.85 -11.26
C ILE A 48 4.10 -2.51 -11.18
N GLU A 49 4.48 -1.34 -10.64
CA GLU A 49 5.89 -1.01 -10.40
C GLU A 49 6.55 -1.91 -9.34
N LEU A 50 5.76 -2.47 -8.41
CA LEU A 50 6.24 -3.29 -7.29
C LEU A 50 6.23 -4.80 -7.59
N PHE A 51 5.29 -5.27 -8.42
CA PHE A 51 5.23 -6.66 -8.84
C PHE A 51 6.05 -6.88 -10.11
N PRO A 52 6.90 -7.91 -10.18
CA PRO A 52 7.62 -8.22 -11.42
C PRO A 52 6.66 -8.76 -12.48
N ASN A 53 7.00 -8.48 -13.73
CA ASN A 53 6.10 -8.65 -14.87
C ASN A 53 6.15 -10.11 -15.37
N ASN A 54 5.14 -10.92 -15.05
CA ASN A 54 5.06 -12.32 -15.50
C ASN A 54 3.73 -12.62 -16.20
N LYS A 55 3.81 -13.44 -17.26
CA LYS A 55 2.69 -13.69 -18.19
C LYS A 55 1.71 -14.78 -17.74
N LYS A 56 2.08 -15.66 -16.80
CA LYS A 56 1.15 -16.66 -16.25
C LYS A 56 0.41 -16.07 -15.05
N THR A 57 -0.92 -16.25 -15.01
CA THR A 57 -1.81 -15.59 -14.06
C THR A 57 -2.50 -16.62 -13.17
N LYS A 58 -1.82 -17.05 -12.11
CA LYS A 58 -2.39 -17.97 -11.11
C LYS A 58 -3.26 -17.24 -10.08
N TYR A 59 -2.94 -15.97 -9.81
CA TYR A 59 -3.63 -15.15 -8.84
C TYR A 59 -4.22 -13.88 -9.48
N ILE A 60 -5.34 -13.42 -8.94
CA ILE A 60 -5.99 -12.16 -9.35
C ILE A 60 -6.18 -11.29 -8.13
N VAL A 61 -5.64 -10.08 -8.16
CA VAL A 61 -5.83 -9.06 -7.12
C VAL A 61 -6.89 -8.09 -7.60
N LYS A 62 -8.08 -8.13 -7.00
CA LYS A 62 -9.13 -7.14 -7.23
C LYS A 62 -9.06 -6.03 -6.19
N ILE A 63 -8.98 -4.79 -6.64
CA ILE A 63 -8.86 -3.61 -5.77
C ILE A 63 -9.98 -2.63 -6.07
N GLU A 64 -10.67 -2.19 -5.03
CA GLU A 64 -11.64 -1.11 -5.09
C GLU A 64 -11.15 0.03 -4.20
N GLY A 65 -10.77 1.15 -4.81
CA GLY A 65 -10.22 2.32 -4.12
C GLY A 65 -11.27 3.40 -3.84
N LEU A 66 -11.03 4.18 -2.79
CA LEU A 66 -11.80 5.36 -2.44
C LEU A 66 -10.85 6.45 -1.92
N SER A 67 -11.11 7.71 -2.26
CA SER A 67 -10.30 8.86 -1.83
C SER A 67 -11.21 9.92 -1.23
N ASP A 68 -10.97 10.25 0.03
CA ASP A 68 -11.72 11.27 0.76
C ASP A 68 -10.76 12.37 1.22
N THR A 69 -11.25 13.61 1.33
CA THR A 69 -10.49 14.73 1.87
C THR A 69 -11.29 15.37 2.99
N SER A 70 -10.67 15.54 4.16
CA SER A 70 -11.27 16.18 5.33
C SER A 70 -10.45 17.41 5.73
N GLY A 71 -11.11 18.46 6.22
CA GLY A 71 -10.46 19.67 6.70
C GLY A 71 -10.34 19.66 8.22
N THR A 72 -9.22 20.14 8.74
CA THR A 72 -9.03 20.38 10.18
C THR A 72 -8.80 21.87 10.41
N VAL A 73 -9.55 22.42 11.35
CA VAL A 73 -9.33 23.77 11.87
C VAL A 73 -8.17 23.71 12.85
N ALA A 74 -7.05 24.34 12.54
CA ALA A 74 -5.88 24.36 13.41
C ALA A 74 -5.35 25.76 13.71
N ASP A 75 -6.02 26.82 13.24
CA ASP A 75 -5.63 28.21 13.50
C ASP A 75 -6.52 28.88 14.55
N ALA A 76 -5.94 29.81 15.33
CA ALA A 76 -6.61 30.61 16.36
C ALA A 76 -7.80 31.42 15.79
N THR A 77 -7.76 31.72 14.49
CA THR A 77 -8.84 32.39 13.74
C THR A 77 -10.03 31.50 13.40
N ARG A 78 -10.05 30.23 13.87
CA ARG A 78 -11.06 29.20 13.54
C ARG A 78 -11.18 28.89 12.05
N LYS A 79 -10.16 29.22 11.25
CA LYS A 79 -10.11 28.89 9.82
C LYS A 79 -9.47 27.52 9.59
N ILE A 80 -9.92 26.82 8.55
CA ILE A 80 -9.29 25.57 8.09
C ILE A 80 -7.87 25.93 7.62
N SER A 81 -6.87 25.34 8.25
CA SER A 81 -5.45 25.57 7.91
C SER A 81 -4.75 24.31 7.41
N ARG A 82 -5.35 23.13 7.64
CA ARG A 82 -4.83 21.84 7.18
C ARG A 82 -5.94 20.96 6.63
N TYR A 83 -5.63 20.21 5.60
CA TYR A 83 -6.47 19.15 5.06
C TYR A 83 -5.77 17.80 5.22
N ASN A 84 -6.55 16.75 5.40
CA ASN A 84 -6.08 15.38 5.40
C ASN A 84 -6.74 14.61 4.24
N THR A 85 -5.92 14.11 3.32
CA THR A 85 -6.38 13.24 2.23
C THR A 85 -6.23 11.80 2.68
N LYS A 86 -7.33 11.05 2.76
CA LYS A 86 -7.36 9.63 3.10
C LYS A 86 -7.67 8.82 1.85
N VAL A 87 -6.77 7.91 1.50
CA VAL A 87 -6.97 6.91 0.45
C VAL A 87 -7.21 5.57 1.11
N SER A 88 -8.30 4.89 0.74
CA SER A 88 -8.63 3.56 1.22
C SER A 88 -8.82 2.59 0.06
N ALA A 89 -8.61 1.30 0.34
CA ALA A 89 -8.81 0.25 -0.63
C ALA A 89 -9.40 -1.01 0.03
N LYS A 90 -10.40 -1.59 -0.64
CA LYS A 90 -10.87 -2.95 -0.38
C LYS A 90 -10.17 -3.89 -1.36
N VAL A 91 -9.46 -4.88 -0.83
CA VAL A 91 -8.65 -5.81 -1.62
C VAL A 91 -9.18 -7.23 -1.47
N LYS A 92 -9.34 -7.92 -2.60
CA LYS A 92 -9.68 -9.34 -2.68
C LYS A 92 -8.65 -10.06 -3.53
N LEU A 93 -8.05 -11.10 -2.98
CA LEU A 93 -7.15 -11.99 -3.70
C LEU A 93 -7.93 -13.24 -4.11
N TYR A 94 -7.88 -13.55 -5.40
CA TYR A 94 -8.46 -14.74 -5.98
C TYR A 94 -7.38 -15.71 -6.44
N TYR A 95 -7.66 -16.99 -6.29
CA TYR A 95 -6.94 -18.08 -6.95
C TYR A 95 -7.73 -18.52 -8.18
N ARG A 96 -7.05 -18.61 -9.33
CA ARG A 96 -7.64 -19.10 -10.58
C ARG A 96 -7.56 -20.63 -10.62
N TYR A 97 -8.70 -21.28 -10.47
CA TYR A 97 -8.86 -22.71 -10.80
C TYR A 97 -9.28 -22.85 -12.27
N GLU A 98 -9.23 -24.07 -12.81
CA GLU A 98 -9.57 -24.34 -14.21
C GLU A 98 -10.98 -23.89 -14.61
N LYS A 99 -11.93 -23.93 -13.66
CA LYS A 99 -13.36 -23.67 -13.92
C LYS A 99 -13.91 -22.40 -13.25
N TYR A 100 -13.25 -21.88 -12.22
CA TYR A 100 -13.74 -20.73 -11.47
C TYR A 100 -12.63 -20.02 -10.69
N ASP A 101 -12.88 -18.76 -10.33
CA ASP A 101 -11.99 -17.97 -9.47
C ASP A 101 -12.51 -18.00 -8.03
N LYS A 102 -11.68 -18.40 -7.07
CA LYS A 102 -12.04 -18.47 -5.64
C LYS A 102 -11.38 -17.37 -4.84
N VAL A 103 -12.12 -16.64 -4.01
CA VAL A 103 -11.52 -15.71 -3.04
C VAL A 103 -10.78 -16.50 -1.98
N ILE A 104 -9.49 -16.23 -1.82
CA ILE A 104 -8.63 -16.86 -0.81
C ILE A 104 -8.22 -15.89 0.31
N TYR A 105 -8.26 -14.59 0.04
CA TYR A 105 -7.91 -13.57 1.03
C TYR A 105 -8.66 -12.26 0.77
N LYS A 106 -9.07 -11.57 1.84
CA LYS A 106 -9.74 -10.28 1.79
C LYS A 106 -9.23 -9.39 2.91
N PHE A 107 -9.00 -8.12 2.61
CA PHE A 107 -8.64 -7.14 3.62
C PHE A 107 -8.99 -5.72 3.15
N GLU A 108 -9.05 -4.81 4.11
CA GLU A 108 -9.17 -3.38 3.87
C GLU A 108 -7.94 -2.68 4.43
N ALA A 109 -7.50 -1.63 3.75
CA ALA A 109 -6.38 -0.81 4.17
C ALA A 109 -6.64 0.66 3.82
N SER A 110 -6.10 1.57 4.63
CA SER A 110 -6.19 3.01 4.36
C SER A 110 -4.92 3.73 4.80
N ARG A 111 -4.55 4.76 4.04
CA ARG A 111 -3.43 5.65 4.34
C ARG A 111 -3.84 7.08 4.13
N ASP A 112 -3.36 7.95 4.99
CA ASP A 112 -3.63 9.37 4.95
C ASP A 112 -2.36 10.20 4.88
N ALA A 113 -2.48 11.38 4.29
CA ALA A 113 -1.43 12.37 4.23
C ALA A 113 -2.05 13.76 4.32
N SER A 114 -1.46 14.58 5.20
CA SER A 114 -1.91 15.94 5.43
C SER A 114 -1.18 16.96 4.58
N TYR A 115 -1.87 18.04 4.23
CA TYR A 115 -1.28 19.21 3.57
C TYR A 115 -1.85 20.52 4.13
N SER A 116 -1.03 21.56 4.14
CA SER A 116 -1.44 22.88 4.62
C SER A 116 -2.18 23.67 3.54
N LEU A 117 -3.19 24.45 3.95
CA LEU A 117 -3.83 25.45 3.12
C LEU A 117 -2.97 26.73 3.11
N ILE A 118 -2.53 27.14 1.92
CA ILE A 118 -1.80 28.40 1.75
C ILE A 118 -2.75 29.39 1.07
N LEU A 119 -3.44 30.20 1.88
CA LEU A 119 -4.52 31.09 1.43
C LEU A 119 -4.11 32.01 0.27
N ASN A 120 -2.90 32.55 0.34
CA ASN A 120 -2.40 33.49 -0.67
C ASN A 120 -1.78 32.80 -1.89
N ASN A 121 -1.77 31.46 -1.94
CA ASN A 121 -1.20 30.70 -3.04
C ASN A 121 -1.97 29.39 -3.32
N ILE A 122 -3.00 29.51 -4.15
CA ILE A 122 -3.86 28.39 -4.58
C ILE A 122 -3.05 27.32 -5.32
N ARG A 123 -2.08 27.72 -6.15
CA ARG A 123 -1.25 26.78 -6.92
C ARG A 123 -0.41 25.89 -6.00
N SER A 124 0.20 26.46 -4.98
CA SER A 124 0.95 25.70 -3.97
C SER A 124 0.03 24.77 -3.18
N THR A 125 -1.18 25.22 -2.83
CA THR A 125 -2.17 24.36 -2.16
C THR A 125 -2.56 23.15 -3.03
N LEU A 126 -2.82 23.37 -4.33
CA LEU A 126 -3.17 22.31 -5.27
C LEU A 126 -2.03 21.31 -5.47
N ALA A 127 -0.79 21.81 -5.59
CA ALA A 127 0.40 20.97 -5.69
C ALA A 127 0.58 20.10 -4.43
N SER A 128 0.41 20.70 -3.24
CA SER A 128 0.48 19.98 -1.97
C SER A 128 -0.62 18.93 -1.83
N LYS A 129 -1.85 19.24 -2.26
CA LYS A 129 -2.95 18.25 -2.31
C LYS A 129 -2.60 17.06 -3.19
N LYS A 130 -2.09 17.31 -4.40
CA LYS A 130 -1.68 16.26 -5.34
C LYS A 130 -0.57 15.40 -4.75
N ARG A 131 0.42 16.02 -4.13
CA ARG A 131 1.53 15.33 -3.46
C ARG A 131 1.07 14.47 -2.29
N ALA A 132 0.13 14.98 -1.47
CA ALA A 132 -0.47 14.20 -0.39
C ALA A 132 -1.17 12.95 -0.93
N GLU A 133 -2.00 13.08 -1.98
CA GLU A 133 -2.65 11.94 -2.62
C GLU A 133 -1.63 10.93 -3.17
N GLU A 134 -0.56 11.39 -3.83
CA GLU A 134 0.50 10.52 -4.35
C GLU A 134 1.23 9.76 -3.24
N ILE A 135 1.52 10.42 -2.11
CA ILE A 135 2.13 9.79 -0.94
C ILE A 135 1.19 8.73 -0.36
N SER A 136 -0.09 9.06 -0.15
CA SER A 136 -1.08 8.12 0.38
C SER A 136 -1.24 6.90 -0.53
N VAL A 137 -1.32 7.10 -1.85
CA VAL A 137 -1.39 6.00 -2.83
C VAL A 137 -0.13 5.13 -2.75
N ARG A 138 1.06 5.72 -2.73
CA ARG A 138 2.33 4.97 -2.64
C ARG A 138 2.37 4.10 -1.39
N LEU A 139 2.11 4.68 -0.22
CA LEU A 139 2.12 3.96 1.05
C LEU A 139 1.08 2.85 1.10
N LEU A 140 -0.12 3.09 0.55
CA LEU A 140 -1.17 2.10 0.47
C LEU A 140 -0.78 0.93 -0.45
N SER A 141 -0.20 1.22 -1.62
CA SER A 141 0.29 0.20 -2.54
C SER A 141 1.39 -0.66 -1.90
N GLU A 142 2.35 -0.06 -1.19
CA GLU A 142 3.39 -0.80 -0.48
C GLU A 142 2.81 -1.71 0.62
N GLU A 143 1.79 -1.25 1.34
CA GLU A 143 1.10 -2.05 2.34
C GLU A 143 0.34 -3.22 1.72
N ILE A 144 -0.40 -2.98 0.63
CA ILE A 144 -1.10 -4.03 -0.12
C ILE A 144 -0.11 -5.08 -0.58
N TYR A 145 1.01 -4.66 -1.16
CA TYR A 145 2.09 -5.54 -1.61
C TYR A 145 2.63 -6.40 -0.47
N LYS A 146 3.02 -5.79 0.66
CA LYS A 146 3.55 -6.50 1.84
C LYS A 146 2.54 -7.51 2.39
N ARG A 147 1.27 -7.13 2.53
CA ARG A 147 0.22 -8.02 3.05
C ARG A 147 -0.03 -9.22 2.14
N ILE A 148 -0.01 -9.02 0.82
CA ILE A 148 -0.15 -10.11 -0.15
C ILE A 148 1.05 -11.06 -0.05
N LEU A 149 2.28 -10.53 0.01
CA LEU A 149 3.47 -11.36 0.17
C LEU A 149 3.46 -12.19 1.45
N ILE A 150 3.07 -11.58 2.58
CA ILE A 150 2.98 -12.28 3.88
C ILE A 150 1.91 -13.39 3.83
N PHE A 151 0.75 -13.11 3.22
CA PHE A 151 -0.30 -14.12 3.08
C PHE A 151 0.18 -15.33 2.27
N LEU A 152 0.95 -15.06 1.21
CA LEU A 152 1.45 -16.08 0.31
C LEU A 152 2.70 -16.80 0.80
N SER A 153 3.48 -16.21 1.71
CA SER A 153 4.60 -16.92 2.34
C SER A 153 4.14 -17.95 3.37
N ASN A 154 2.93 -17.77 3.92
CA ASN A 154 2.38 -18.60 4.98
C ASN A 154 1.48 -19.74 4.47
N ASN A 155 1.21 -19.80 3.16
CA ASN A 155 0.36 -20.82 2.51
C ASN A 155 1.10 -21.48 1.35
#